data_AF-A0A964RUK5-F1
#
_entry.id   AF-A0A964RUK5-F1
#
_cell.length_a   1.000
_cell.length_b   1.000
_cell.length_c   1.000
_cell.angle_alpha   90.00
_cell.angle_beta   90.00
_cell.angle_gamma   90.00
#
_symmetry.space_group_name_H-M   'P 1'
#
loop_
_entity.id
_entity.type
_entity.pdbx_description
1 polymer ?
#
loop_
_entity_poly.entity_id
_entity_poly.type
_entity_poly.pdbx_seq_one_letter_code
_entity_poly.pdbx_strand_id
1 'polypeptide(L)'
;MEQLILFTCAQVTFILMLLCIKKHFSNTMISLLASIFFYISIIIMVLYTNYIFKSRLDAFDLNRDGLFTENEINTDQQKAMKAVIADTGRTLAPFTGIIFSALYFAIIRILLAALRRKKTTQS
;
A
#
# COMPACT_ATOMS: atom_id res chain seq x y z
N MET A 1 -5.31 9.07 7.73
CA MET A 1 -5.22 10.09 6.66
C MET A 1 -3.79 10.27 6.19
N GLU A 2 -2.82 10.55 7.08
CA GLU A 2 -1.41 10.77 6.70
C GLU A 2 -0.77 9.63 5.89
N GLN A 3 -0.96 8.37 6.31
CA GLN A 3 -0.44 7.19 5.60
C GLN A 3 -0.96 7.08 4.15
N LEU A 4 -2.23 7.42 3.92
CA LEU A 4 -2.85 7.41 2.59
C LEU A 4 -2.27 8.51 1.70
N ILE A 5 -2.03 9.70 2.26
CA ILE A 5 -1.40 10.81 1.53
C ILE A 5 0.00 10.41 1.09
N LEU A 6 0.82 9.90 2.01
CA LEU A 6 2.18 9.43 1.70
C LEU A 6 2.17 8.33 0.63
N PHE A 7 1.24 7.38 0.74
CA PHE A 7 1.06 6.32 -0.26
C PHE A 7 0.75 6.91 -1.65
N THR A 8 -0.22 7.81 -1.76
CA THR A 8 -0.58 8.44 -3.04
C THR A 8 0.54 9.28 -3.62
N CYS A 9 1.26 10.04 -2.78
CA CYS A 9 2.41 10.83 -3.20
C CYS A 9 3.51 9.92 -3.77
N ALA A 10 3.83 8.81 -3.10
CA ALA A 10 4.82 7.84 -3.59
C ALA A 10 4.42 7.22 -4.93
N GLN A 11 3.13 6.91 -5.14
CA GLN A 11 2.63 6.40 -6.42
C GLN A 11 2.78 7.43 -7.54
N VAL A 12 2.39 8.68 -7.29
CA VAL A 12 2.49 9.75 -8.30
C VAL A 12 3.94 10.03 -8.66
N THR A 13 4.85 10.15 -7.68
CA THR A 13 6.27 10.40 -7.95
C THR A 13 6.90 9.26 -8.73
N PHE A 14 6.58 8.00 -8.40
CA PHE A 14 7.07 6.84 -9.12
C PHE A 14 6.56 6.81 -10.58
N ILE A 15 5.28 7.11 -10.82
CA ILE A 15 4.74 7.21 -12.18
C ILE A 15 5.44 8.32 -12.97
N LEU A 16 5.63 9.51 -12.38
CA LEU A 16 6.34 10.61 -13.04
C LEU A 16 7.77 10.21 -13.40
N MET A 17 8.48 9.55 -12.48
CA MET A 17 9.81 9.00 -12.75
C MET A 17 9.80 8.02 -13.94
N LEU A 18 8.84 7.08 -13.97
CA LEU A 18 8.68 6.14 -15.07
C LEU A 18 8.36 6.83 -16.42
N LEU A 19 7.58 7.91 -16.39
CA LEU A 19 7.27 8.71 -17.57
C LEU A 19 8.50 9.47 -18.10
N CYS A 20 9.38 9.96 -17.22
CA CYS A 20 10.63 10.59 -17.61
C CYS A 20 11.58 9.62 -18.32
N ILE A 21 11.68 8.37 -17.85
CA ILE A 21 12.54 7.33 -18.45
C ILE A 21 11.87 6.58 -19.62
N LYS A 22 10.64 6.96 -19.98
CA LYS A 22 9.83 6.29 -21.01
C LYS A 22 10.55 6.14 -22.35
N LYS A 23 11.49 7.03 -22.68
CA LYS A 23 12.29 6.95 -23.91
C LYS A 23 13.01 5.61 -24.07
N HIS A 24 13.37 4.97 -22.96
CA HIS A 24 14.11 3.70 -22.94
C HIS A 24 13.23 2.45 -22.82
N PHE A 25 11.96 2.60 -22.43
CA PHE A 25 11.11 1.46 -22.07
C PHE A 25 9.78 1.43 -22.84
N SER A 26 9.31 0.22 -23.14
CA SER A 26 8.01 0.05 -23.78
C SER A 26 6.87 0.44 -22.83
N ASN A 27 5.74 0.91 -23.40
CA ASN A 27 4.55 1.25 -22.60
C ASN A 27 4.04 0.06 -21.77
N THR A 28 4.26 -1.17 -22.24
CA THR A 28 3.88 -2.39 -21.51
C THR A 28 4.76 -2.57 -20.27
N MET A 29 6.07 -2.41 -20.42
CA MET A 29 7.04 -2.57 -19.32
C MET A 29 6.84 -1.50 -18.24
N ILE A 30 6.57 -0.25 -18.64
CA ILE A 30 6.22 0.83 -17.70
C ILE A 30 4.98 0.47 -16.88
N SER A 31 3.94 -0.04 -17.54
CA SER A 31 2.70 -0.40 -16.85
C SER A 31 2.89 -1.58 -15.90
N LEU A 32 3.72 -2.55 -16.29
CA LEU A 32 4.06 -3.70 -15.46
C LEU A 32 4.83 -3.27 -14.21
N LEU A 33 5.87 -2.45 -14.37
CA LEU A 33 6.65 -1.90 -13.25
C LEU A 33 5.77 -1.07 -12.31
N ALA A 34 4.88 -0.24 -12.85
CA ALA A 34 3.92 0.53 -12.05
C ALA A 34 2.97 -0.36 -11.25
N SER A 35 2.45 -1.44 -11.85
CA SER A 35 1.57 -2.41 -11.19
C SER A 35 2.28 -3.22 -10.09
N ILE A 36 3.51 -3.68 -10.36
CA ILE A 36 4.33 -4.38 -9.37
C ILE A 36 4.62 -3.45 -8.18
N PHE A 37 5.04 -2.22 -8.44
CA PHE A 37 5.31 -1.23 -7.39
C PHE A 37 4.05 -0.92 -6.58
N PHE A 38 2.89 -0.77 -7.25
CA PHE A 38 1.61 -0.59 -6.60
C PHE A 38 1.28 -1.76 -5.66
N TYR A 39 1.42 -3.01 -6.12
CA TYR A 39 1.19 -4.18 -5.28
C TYR A 39 2.14 -4.22 -4.08
N ILE A 40 3.45 -4.05 -4.31
CA ILE A 40 4.46 -4.03 -3.23
C ILE A 40 4.12 -2.96 -2.19
N SER A 41 3.70 -1.78 -2.63
CA SER A 41 3.34 -0.69 -1.73
C SER A 41 2.12 -1.01 -0.84
N ILE A 42 1.15 -1.79 -1.34
CA ILE A 42 0.03 -2.31 -0.53
C ILE A 42 0.57 -3.24 0.56
N ILE A 43 1.46 -4.16 0.20
CA ILE A 43 2.06 -5.10 1.18
C ILE A 43 2.87 -4.36 2.25
N ILE A 44 3.70 -3.40 1.84
CA ILE A 44 4.47 -2.57 2.77
C ILE A 44 3.54 -1.81 3.72
N MET A 45 2.45 -1.24 3.21
CA MET A 45 1.47 -0.54 4.04
C MET A 45 0.85 -1.46 5.09
N VAL A 46 0.44 -2.67 4.70
CA VAL A 46 -0.10 -3.68 5.63
C VAL A 46 0.91 -4.03 6.73
N LEU A 47 2.15 -4.30 6.36
CA LEU A 47 3.22 -4.63 7.31
C LEU A 47 3.48 -3.47 8.28
N TYR A 48 3.51 -2.25 7.77
CA TYR A 48 3.72 -1.05 8.58
C TYR A 48 2.58 -0.82 9.58
N THR A 49 1.33 -0.94 9.15
CA THR A 49 0.17 -0.81 10.05
C THR A 49 0.15 -1.92 11.11
N ASN A 50 0.46 -3.16 10.72
CA ASN A 50 0.61 -4.28 11.66
C ASN A 50 1.68 -4.00 12.71
N TYR A 51 2.83 -3.48 12.29
CA TYR A 51 3.91 -3.12 13.20
C TYR A 51 3.48 -2.02 14.18
N ILE A 52 2.81 -0.96 13.71
CA ILE A 52 2.33 0.12 14.60
C ILE A 52 1.33 -0.41 15.61
N PHE A 53 0.33 -1.18 15.18
CA PHE A 53 -0.71 -1.66 16.10
C PHE A 53 -0.17 -2.68 17.10
N LYS A 54 0.72 -3.56 16.65
CA LYS A 54 1.42 -4.47 17.54
C LYS A 54 2.28 -3.70 18.53
N SER A 55 3.11 -2.76 18.08
CA SER A 55 3.93 -1.92 18.97
C SER A 55 3.10 -1.11 19.98
N ARG A 56 1.91 -0.64 19.60
CA ARG A 56 0.99 0.04 20.53
C ARG A 56 0.38 -0.92 21.55
N LEU A 57 0.10 -2.16 21.16
CA LEU A 57 -0.41 -3.19 22.06
C LEU A 57 0.68 -3.67 23.02
N ASP A 58 1.89 -3.90 22.51
CA ASP A 58 3.08 -4.32 23.27
C ASP A 58 3.53 -3.24 24.27
N ALA A 59 3.15 -1.97 24.08
CA ALA A 59 3.42 -0.90 25.03
C ALA A 59 2.67 -1.06 26.37
N PHE A 60 1.64 -1.90 26.42
CA PHE A 60 0.90 -2.23 27.65
C PHE A 60 1.49 -3.42 28.41
N ASP A 61 2.40 -4.18 27.79
CA ASP A 61 3.15 -5.27 28.43
C ASP A 61 4.33 -4.65 29.21
N LEU A 62 4.09 -4.32 30.48
CA LEU A 62 5.02 -3.56 31.32
C LEU A 62 6.16 -4.44 31.82
N ASN A 63 5.87 -5.72 32.07
CA ASN A 63 6.84 -6.70 32.57
C ASN A 63 7.56 -7.46 31.44
N ARG A 64 7.10 -7.33 30.19
CA ARG A 64 7.66 -7.94 28.96
C ARG A 64 7.62 -9.46 28.96
N ASP A 65 6.64 -10.05 29.63
CA ASP A 65 6.47 -11.51 29.68
C ASP A 65 5.60 -12.04 28.52
N GLY A 66 5.06 -11.15 27.68
CA GLY A 66 4.23 -11.49 26.52
C GLY A 66 2.78 -11.83 26.88
N LEU A 67 2.38 -11.66 28.14
CA LEU A 67 1.03 -11.84 28.66
C LEU A 67 0.56 -10.52 29.28
N PHE A 68 -0.76 -10.31 29.30
CA PHE A 68 -1.34 -9.17 30.01
C PHE A 68 -1.87 -9.63 31.36
N THR A 69 -1.34 -9.07 32.44
CA THR A 69 -1.83 -9.29 33.81
C THR A 69 -3.00 -8.35 34.13
N GLU A 70 -3.74 -8.62 35.21
CA GLU A 70 -4.92 -7.81 35.62
C GLU A 70 -4.61 -6.32 35.77
N ASN A 71 -3.36 -5.98 36.14
CA ASN A 71 -2.91 -4.60 36.33
C ASN A 71 -2.59 -3.88 35.00
N GLU A 72 -2.39 -4.64 33.92
CA GLU A 72 -2.07 -4.15 32.57
C GLU A 72 -3.33 -4.08 31.68
N ILE A 73 -4.37 -4.83 32.05
CA ILE A 73 -5.65 -4.84 31.34
C ILE A 73 -6.45 -3.61 31.74
N ASN A 74 -6.54 -2.65 30.83
CA ASN A 74 -7.40 -1.49 30.94
C ASN A 74 -8.19 -1.26 29.64
N THR A 75 -9.10 -0.28 29.67
CA THR A 75 -9.96 0.05 28.53
C THR A 75 -9.17 0.40 27.25
N ASP A 76 -8.01 1.02 27.37
CA ASP A 76 -7.19 1.42 26.22
C ASP A 76 -6.35 0.27 25.68
N GLN A 77 -5.88 -0.63 26.55
CA GLN A 77 -5.28 -1.90 26.16
C GLN A 77 -6.29 -2.76 25.37
N GLN A 78 -7.54 -2.84 25.83
CA GLN A 78 -8.60 -3.58 25.12
C GLN A 78 -8.92 -2.97 23.75
N LYS A 79 -8.87 -1.64 23.62
CA LYS A 79 -8.99 -0.97 22.31
C LYS A 79 -7.82 -1.30 21.39
N ALA A 80 -6.58 -1.29 21.92
CA ALA A 80 -5.39 -1.66 21.15
C ALA A 80 -5.47 -3.13 20.69
N MET A 81 -5.92 -4.04 21.57
CA MET A 81 -6.14 -5.45 21.25
C MET A 81 -7.19 -5.62 20.15
N LYS A 82 -8.32 -4.91 20.26
CA LYS A 82 -9.34 -4.90 19.20
C LYS A 82 -8.78 -4.37 17.87
N ALA A 83 -7.92 -3.35 17.89
CA ALA A 83 -7.30 -2.83 16.67
C ALA A 83 -6.35 -3.85 16.00
N VAL A 84 -5.73 -4.75 16.77
CA VAL A 84 -4.92 -5.85 16.23
C VAL A 84 -5.80 -6.97 15.66
N ILE A 85 -6.90 -7.33 16.33
CA ILE A 85 -7.74 -8.49 15.97
C ILE A 85 -8.80 -8.17 14.90
N ALA A 86 -9.36 -6.96 14.88
CA ALA A 86 -10.49 -6.58 14.02
C ALA A 86 -10.08 -6.31 12.56
N ASP A 87 -9.30 -7.21 11.96
CA ASP A 87 -8.45 -6.87 10.83
C ASP A 87 -8.67 -7.70 9.56
N THR A 88 -9.93 -7.95 9.24
CA THR A 88 -10.31 -8.61 7.98
C THR A 88 -9.72 -7.91 6.75
N GLY A 89 -9.63 -6.57 6.79
CA GLY A 89 -9.09 -5.75 5.72
C GLY A 89 -7.62 -6.05 5.41
N ARG A 90 -6.72 -6.02 6.40
CA ARG A 90 -5.29 -6.29 6.15
C ARG A 90 -5.03 -7.76 5.88
N THR A 91 -5.79 -8.69 6.47
CA THR A 91 -5.66 -10.13 6.15
C THR A 91 -5.99 -10.41 4.69
N LEU A 92 -7.02 -9.76 4.14
CA LEU A 92 -7.42 -9.94 2.74
C LEU A 92 -6.64 -9.05 1.75
N ALA A 93 -5.92 -8.03 2.24
CA ALA A 93 -5.21 -7.05 1.42
C ALA A 93 -4.21 -7.65 0.41
N PRO A 94 -3.46 -8.74 0.69
CA PRO A 94 -2.63 -9.37 -0.34
C PRO A 94 -3.45 -9.92 -1.50
N PHE A 95 -4.57 -10.58 -1.21
CA PHE A 95 -5.42 -11.19 -2.25
C PHE A 95 -6.16 -10.13 -3.07
N THR A 96 -6.77 -9.15 -2.41
CA THR A 96 -7.45 -8.04 -3.11
C THR A 96 -6.43 -7.13 -3.81
N GLY A 97 -5.25 -6.96 -3.24
CA GLY A 97 -4.15 -6.19 -3.83
C GLY A 97 -3.67 -6.73 -5.17
N ILE A 98 -3.69 -8.05 -5.39
CA ILE A 98 -3.40 -8.66 -6.71
C ILE A 98 -4.46 -8.26 -7.74
N ILE A 99 -5.74 -8.27 -7.36
CA ILE A 99 -6.84 -7.88 -8.25
C ILE A 99 -6.71 -6.39 -8.61
N PHE A 100 -6.48 -5.54 -7.61
CA PHE A 100 -6.30 -4.10 -7.82
C PHE A 100 -5.04 -3.77 -8.61
N SER A 101 -3.94 -4.50 -8.45
CA SER A 101 -2.72 -4.26 -9.23
C SER A 101 -2.91 -4.63 -10.70
N ALA A 102 -3.69 -5.68 -11.01
CA ALA A 102 -4.06 -6.02 -12.38
C ALA A 102 -4.95 -4.93 -13.02
N LEU A 103 -5.92 -4.40 -12.28
CA LEU A 103 -6.73 -3.26 -12.73
C LEU A 103 -5.88 -2.02 -12.95
N TYR A 104 -4.95 -1.74 -12.04
CA TYR A 104 -4.01 -0.63 -12.14
C TYR A 104 -3.14 -0.72 -13.40
N PHE A 105 -2.63 -1.92 -13.71
CA PHE A 105 -1.92 -2.18 -14.96
C PHE A 105 -2.77 -1.79 -16.18
N ALA A 106 -4.03 -2.25 -16.24
CA ALA A 106 -4.92 -1.95 -17.35
C ALA A 106 -5.17 -0.44 -17.50
N ILE A 107 -5.39 0.26 -16.40
CA ILE A 107 -5.59 1.72 -16.38
C ILE A 107 -4.37 2.44 -16.94
N ILE A 108 -3.17 2.15 -16.43
CA ILE A 108 -1.93 2.78 -16.91
C ILE A 108 -1.69 2.46 -18.39
N ARG A 109 -1.95 1.22 -18.83
CA ARG A 109 -1.83 0.85 -20.25
C ARG A 109 -2.75 1.68 -21.15
N ILE A 110 -4.01 1.83 -20.77
CA ILE A 110 -5.01 2.60 -21.51
C ILE A 110 -4.61 4.07 -21.57
N LEU A 111 -4.19 4.65 -20.43
CA LEU A 111 -3.73 6.04 -20.35
C LEU A 111 -2.52 6.29 -21.27
N LEU A 112 -1.49 5.43 -21.22
CA LEU A 112 -0.32 5.55 -22.07
C LEU A 112 -0.66 5.40 -23.56
N ALA A 113 -1.61 4.53 -23.91
CA ALA A 113 -2.10 4.37 -25.27
C ALA A 113 -2.86 5.62 -25.77
N ALA A 114 -3.71 6.20 -24.93
CA ALA A 114 -4.45 7.43 -25.23
C ALA A 114 -3.50 8.63 -25.44
N LEU A 115 -2.47 8.77 -24.59
CA LEU A 115 -1.44 9.80 -24.74
C LEU A 115 -0.62 9.65 -26.03
N ARG A 116 -0.33 8.41 -26.44
CA ARG A 116 0.36 8.15 -27.72
C ARG A 116 -0.49 8.57 -28.92
N ARG A 117 -1.80 8.26 -28.92
CA ARG A 117 -2.72 8.62 -30.02
C ARG A 117 -2.79 10.14 -30.23
N LYS A 118 -2.90 10.92 -29.15
CA LYS A 118 -2.93 12.39 -29.23
C LYS A 118 -1.68 12.98 -29.89
N LYS A 119 -0.50 12.42 -29.62
CA LYS A 119 0.77 12.88 -30.22
C LYS A 119 0.84 12.64 -31.73
N THR A 120 0.19 11.60 -32.24
CA THR A 120 0.19 11.27 -33.68
C THR A 120 -0.81 12.12 -34.48
N THR A 121 -1.90 12.60 -33.87
CA THR A 121 -2.91 13.43 -34.54
C THR A 121 -2.53 14.92 -34.63
N GLN A 122 -1.51 15.35 -33.88
CA GLN A 122 -1.02 16.74 -33.83
C GLN A 122 0.32 16.96 -34.57
N SER A 123 0.82 15.94 -35.28
CA SER A 123 2.02 16.01 -36.14
C SER A 123 1.60 15.93 -37.60
#